data_AF-A0A9W7G150-F1
#
_entry.id   AF-A0A9W7G150-F1
#
_cell.length_a   1.000
_cell.length_b   1.000
_cell.length_c   1.000
_cell.angle_alpha   90.00
_cell.angle_beta   90.00
_cell.angle_gamma   90.00
#
_symmetry.space_group_name_H-M   'P 1'
#
loop_
_entity.id
_entity.type
_entity.pdbx_description
1 polymer ?
#
loop_
_entity_poly.entity_id
_entity_poly.type
_entity_poly.pdbx_seq_one_letter_code
_entity_poly.pdbx_strand_id
1 'polypeptide(L)' 'MATAGGAEAVGMERELGKFGVGYRMDAVRWEGEGRGVGLEGYFEWIVHKGDDRNVSAVYVDGRKVV' A
#
# COMPACT_ATOMS: atom_id res chain seq x y z
N MET A 1 -10.43 -3.35 3.26
CA MET A 1 -10.31 -4.79 2.90
C MET A 1 -9.13 -5.11 1.97
N ALA A 2 -8.52 -4.14 1.28
CA ALA A 2 -7.58 -4.41 0.17
C ALA A 2 -6.15 -4.90 0.55
N THR A 3 -5.78 -4.97 1.84
CA THR A 3 -4.45 -5.41 2.28
C THR A 3 -4.55 -6.61 3.23
N ALA A 4 -4.51 -6.41 4.55
CA ALA A 4 -4.59 -7.46 5.55
C ALA A 4 -5.83 -8.36 5.38
N GLY A 5 -6.99 -7.77 5.07
CA GLY A 5 -8.22 -8.55 4.82
C GLY A 5 -8.14 -9.40 3.55
N GLY A 6 -7.43 -8.94 2.52
CA GLY A 6 -7.16 -9.73 1.32
C GLY A 6 -6.20 -10.88 1.61
N ALA A 7 -5.15 -10.61 2.38
CA ALA A 7 -4.20 -11.64 2.82
C ALA A 7 -4.89 -12.74 3.65
N GLU A 8 -5.79 -12.36 4.57
CA GLU A 8 -6.60 -13.32 5.34
C GLU A 8 -7.52 -14.15 4.45
N ALA A 9 -8.20 -13.53 3.48
CA ALA A 9 -9.09 -14.24 2.56
C ALA A 9 -8.38 -15.31 1.72
N VAL A 10 -7.05 -15.21 1.53
CA VAL A 10 -6.24 -16.17 0.76
C VAL A 10 -5.29 -17.00 1.63
N GLY A 11 -5.39 -16.93 2.96
CA GLY A 11 -4.56 -17.73 3.88
C GLY A 11 -3.09 -17.31 3.94
N MET A 12 -2.80 -16.03 3.70
CA MET A 12 -1.45 -15.45 3.68
C MET A 12 -1.27 -14.34 4.73
N GLU A 13 -2.18 -14.23 5.70
CA GLU A 13 -2.20 -13.18 6.72
C GLU A 13 -0.98 -13.14 7.64
N ARG A 14 -0.21 -14.22 7.68
CA ARG A 14 1.07 -14.32 8.42
C ARG A 14 2.26 -13.80 7.64
N GLU A 15 2.11 -13.57 6.34
CA GLU A 15 3.19 -13.18 5.44
C GLU A 15 2.96 -11.80 4.80
N LEU A 16 1.70 -11.43 4.54
CA LEU A 16 1.32 -10.31 3.68
C LEU A 16 0.35 -9.32 4.33
N GLY A 17 0.19 -8.17 3.66
CA GLY A 17 -0.87 -7.20 3.92
C GLY A 17 -0.61 -6.22 5.07
N LYS A 18 0.55 -6.30 5.72
CA LYS A 18 0.97 -5.42 6.82
C LYS A 18 2.48 -5.16 6.76
N PHE A 19 2.91 -4.01 7.30
CA PHE A 19 4.31 -3.79 7.61
C PHE A 19 4.61 -4.33 9.02
N GLY A 20 5.57 -5.24 9.12
CA GLY A 20 5.98 -5.83 10.39
C GLY A 20 7.16 -6.79 10.23
N VAL A 21 7.89 -7.04 11.32
CA VAL A 21 8.97 -8.03 11.34
C VAL A 21 8.38 -9.41 11.04
N GLY A 22 8.99 -10.13 10.09
CA GLY A 22 8.53 -11.45 9.64
C GLY A 22 7.52 -11.43 8.49
N TYR A 23 7.01 -10.25 8.10
CA TYR A 23 6.20 -10.10 6.89
C TYR A 23 7.09 -9.81 5.68
N ARG A 24 6.62 -10.19 4.48
CA ARG A 24 7.29 -9.83 3.24
C ARG A 24 7.19 -8.33 3.01
N MET A 25 8.23 -7.77 2.39
CA MET A 25 8.24 -6.36 1.98
C MET A 25 7.53 -6.24 0.63
N ASP A 26 6.21 -6.22 0.69
CA ASP A 26 5.32 -5.96 -0.44
C ASP A 26 4.65 -4.59 -0.20
N ALA A 27 4.94 -3.62 -1.06
CA ALA A 27 4.61 -2.22 -0.82
C ALA A 27 4.29 -1.46 -2.10
N VAL A 28 3.43 -0.45 -1.95
CA VAL A 28 3.12 0.52 -3.02
C VAL A 28 3.46 1.91 -2.52
N ARG A 29 4.25 2.66 -3.30
CA ARG A 29 4.60 4.05 -3.01
C ARG A 29 3.68 4.99 -3.78
N TRP A 30 2.78 5.63 -3.05
CA TRP A 30 1.88 6.65 -3.59
C TRP A 30 2.52 8.04 -3.57
N GLU A 31 2.37 8.80 -4.66
CA GLU A 31 2.75 10.20 -4.83
C GLU A 31 1.52 11.00 -5.30
N GLY A 32 1.23 12.14 -4.66
CA GLY A 32 0.05 12.93 -5.00
C GLY A 32 -0.06 14.23 -4.23
N GLU A 33 -0.93 15.12 -4.71
CA GLU A 33 -1.13 16.48 -4.19
C GLU A 33 -1.66 16.50 -2.75
N GLY A 34 -2.25 15.40 -2.27
CA GLY A 34 -2.70 15.26 -0.88
C GLY A 34 -1.56 15.19 0.16
N ARG A 35 -0.28 15.16 -0.23
CA ARG A 35 0.85 15.06 0.73
C ARG A 35 0.98 16.23 1.72
N GLY A 36 0.24 17.31 1.52
CA GLY A 36 0.26 18.50 2.39
C GLY A 36 -0.84 18.57 3.46
N VAL A 37 -1.82 17.65 3.47
CA VAL A 37 -3.02 17.76 4.32
C VAL A 37 -3.01 16.82 5.54
N GLY A 38 -1.85 16.25 5.89
CA GLY A 38 -1.71 15.26 6.95
C GLY A 38 -2.11 13.85 6.51
N LEU A 39 -1.86 12.84 7.36
CA LEU A 39 -2.02 11.42 6.99
C LEU A 39 -3.47 11.06 6.64
N GLU A 40 -4.43 11.54 7.43
CA GLU A 40 -5.85 11.26 7.23
C GLU A 40 -6.37 11.89 5.94
N GLY A 41 -6.12 13.19 5.73
CA GLY A 41 -6.47 13.87 4.49
C GLY A 41 -5.76 13.29 3.26
N TYR A 42 -4.52 12.82 3.41
CA TYR A 42 -3.80 12.14 2.33
C TYR A 42 -4.46 10.80 1.98
N PHE A 43 -4.89 10.03 2.98
CA PHE A 43 -5.59 8.77 2.74
C PHE A 43 -6.96 9.01 2.08
N GLU A 44 -7.75 9.98 2.55
CA GLU A 44 -8.99 10.37 1.89
C GLU A 44 -8.76 10.79 0.44
N TRP A 45 -7.71 11.57 0.17
CA TRP A 45 -7.34 11.95 -1.19
C TRP A 45 -7.01 10.72 -2.05
N ILE A 46 -6.21 9.77 -1.53
CA ILE A 46 -5.90 8.52 -2.26
C ILE A 46 -7.19 7.77 -2.61
N VAL A 47 -8.10 7.61 -1.65
CA VAL A 47 -9.34 6.83 -1.84
C VAL A 47 -10.32 7.51 -2.81
N HIS A 48 -10.41 8.84 -2.79
CA HIS A 48 -11.44 9.57 -3.55
C HIS A 48 -10.95 10.18 -4.86
N LYS A 49 -9.66 10.47 -4.99
CA LYS A 49 -9.07 11.18 -6.14
C LYS A 49 -7.89 10.45 -6.77
N GLY A 50 -7.22 9.58 -5.99
CA GLY A 50 -6.06 8.83 -6.47
C GLY A 50 -6.44 7.78 -7.51
N ASP A 51 -5.55 7.56 -8.46
CA ASP A 51 -5.60 6.43 -9.39
C ASP A 51 -4.20 5.80 -9.56
N ASP A 52 -4.08 4.83 -10.47
CA ASP A 52 -2.84 4.10 -10.71
C ASP A 52 -1.66 5.00 -11.13
N ARG A 53 -1.93 6.16 -11.75
CA ARG A 53 -0.89 7.11 -12.14
C ARG A 53 -0.19 7.74 -10.93
N ASN A 54 -0.79 7.64 -9.75
CA ASN A 54 -0.21 8.09 -8.49
C ASN A 54 0.69 7.03 -7.84
N VAL A 55 0.75 5.80 -8.37
CA VAL A 55 1.69 4.78 -7.92
C VAL A 55 3.05 5.01 -8.59
N SER A 56 3.99 5.51 -7.80
CA SER A 56 5.36 5.83 -8.27
C SER A 56 6.36 4.68 -8.19
N ALA A 57 6.07 3.69 -7.35
CA ALA A 57 6.87 2.48 -7.25
C ALA A 57 6.06 1.33 -6.66
N VAL A 58 6.37 0.12 -7.11
CA VAL A 58 5.85 -1.14 -6.53
C VAL A 58 7.03 -2.00 -6.10
N TYR A 59 6.94 -2.56 -4.90
CA TYR A 59 7.92 -3.47 -4.33
C TYR A 59 7.27 -4.82 -4.07
N VAL A 60 7.96 -5.90 -4.45
CA VAL A 60 7.60 -7.29 -4.17
C VAL A 60 8.84 -7.99 -3.62
N ASP A 61 8.73 -8.61 -2.45
CA ASP A 61 9.85 -9.23 -1.73
C ASP A 61 11.06 -8.30 -1.57
N GLY A 62 10.80 -7.02 -1.29
CA GLY A 62 11.84 -5.99 -1.12
C GLY A 62 12.46 -5.49 -2.42
N ARG A 63 12.05 -6.01 -3.58
CA ARG A 63 12.58 -5.60 -4.89
C ARG A 63 11.62 -4.68 -5.59
N LYS A 64 12.13 -3.54 -6.09
CA LYS A 64 11.35 -2.64 -6.94
C LYS A 64 11.07 -3.32 -8.29
N VAL A 65 9.79 -3.41 -8.68
CA VAL A 65 9.34 -4.03 -9.95
C VAL A 65 8.73 -3.03 -10.94
N VAL A 66 8.24 -1.89 -10.44
CA VAL A 66 7.76 -0.72 -11.20
C VAL A 66 8.33 0.51 -10.51
#